data_AF-A0A1M7YEH6-F1
#
_entry.id   AF-A0A1M7YEH6-F1
#
_cell.length_a   1.000
_cell.length_b   1.000
_cell.length_c   1.000
_cell.angle_alpha   90.00
_cell.angle_beta   90.00
_cell.angle_gamma   90.00
#
_symmetry.space_group_name_H-M   'P 1'
#
loop_
_entity.id
_entity.type
_entity.pdbx_description
1 polymer ?
#
loop_
_entity_poly.entity_id
_entity_poly.type
_entity_poly.pdbx_seq_one_letter_code
_entity_poly.pdbx_strand_id
1 'polypeptide(L)'
;MNTFEKIYSIFAIVFAIALTVLLITRPEMRQLGILLPTSAVGLLVNVILMFIIFRDIFSRQFPSRRGRAFWTGLLLVCWPAIVVYLPLYGFRRR
;
A
#
# COMPACT_ATOMS: atom_id res chain seq x y z
N MET A 1 -12.98 -0.69 5.44
CA MET A 1 -12.74 0.09 4.22
C MET A 1 -14.02 0.27 3.40
N ASN A 2 -14.25 1.47 2.89
CA ASN A 2 -15.31 1.77 1.92
C ASN A 2 -14.90 1.29 0.51
N THR A 3 -15.86 1.20 -0.41
CA THR A 3 -15.60 0.75 -1.80
C THR A 3 -14.51 1.58 -2.48
N PHE A 4 -14.51 2.91 -2.31
CA PHE A 4 -13.47 3.79 -2.83
C PHE A 4 -12.07 3.46 -2.32
N GLU A 5 -11.92 3.15 -1.03
CA GLU A 5 -10.63 2.77 -0.44
C GLU A 5 -10.13 1.44 -0.98
N LYS A 6 -11.05 0.49 -1.24
CA LYS A 6 -10.69 -0.80 -1.83
C LYS A 6 -10.19 -0.62 -3.27
N ILE A 7 -10.92 0.15 -4.07
CA ILE A 7 -10.52 0.49 -5.45
C ILE A 7 -9.17 1.21 -5.45
N TYR A 8 -9.00 2.21 -4.59
CA TYR A 8 -7.74 2.93 -4.44
C TYR A 8 -6.59 1.99 -4.06
N SER A 9 -6.83 1.05 -3.14
CA SER A 9 -5.80 0.11 -2.71
C SER A 9 -5.35 -0.83 -3.83
N ILE A 10 -6.29 -1.31 -4.64
CA ILE A 10 -5.99 -2.11 -5.83
C ILE A 10 -5.21 -1.27 -6.84
N PHE A 11 -5.67 -0.04 -7.12
CA PHE A 11 -4.97 0.89 -8.01
C PHE A 11 -3.54 1.16 -7.54
N ALA A 12 -3.32 1.42 -6.26
CA ALA A 12 -1.99 1.69 -5.71
C ALA A 12 -1.04 0.50 -5.85
N ILE A 13 -1.52 -0.73 -5.64
CA ILE A 13 -0.73 -1.95 -5.86
C ILE A 13 -0.37 -2.10 -7.34
N VAL A 14 -1.36 -1.96 -8.24
CA VAL A 14 -1.14 -2.06 -9.69
C VAL A 14 -0.17 -0.98 -10.16
N PHE A 15 -0.32 0.26 -9.68
CA PHE A 15 0.56 1.37 -9.97
C PHE A 15 2.00 1.07 -9.54
N ALA A 16 2.20 0.55 -8.33
CA ALA A 16 3.54 0.22 -7.84
C ALA A 16 4.21 -0.90 -8.65
N ILE A 17 3.45 -1.94 -9.02
CA ILE A 17 3.93 -3.01 -9.91
C ILE A 17 4.31 -2.42 -11.28
N ALA A 18 3.43 -1.62 -11.87
CA ALA A 18 3.67 -1.00 -13.18
C ALA A 18 4.90 -0.10 -13.16
N LEU A 19 5.04 0.75 -12.14
CA LEU A 19 6.21 1.63 -11.96
C LEU A 19 7.49 0.80 -11.81
N THR A 20 7.45 -0.27 -11.01
CA THR A 20 8.61 -1.16 -10.82
C THR A 20 9.02 -1.85 -12.12
N VAL A 21 8.05 -2.41 -12.86
CA VAL A 21 8.30 -3.04 -14.17
C VAL A 21 8.87 -2.04 -15.17
N LEU A 22 8.33 -0.82 -15.20
CA LEU A 22 8.78 0.23 -16.09
C LEU A 22 10.21 0.67 -15.77
N LEU A 23 10.56 0.84 -14.49
CA LEU A 23 11.92 1.14 -14.05
C LEU A 23 12.90 -0.01 -14.33
N ILE A 24 12.47 -1.26 -14.26
CA ILE A 24 13.31 -2.43 -14.58
C ILE A 24 13.56 -2.52 -16.10
N THR A 25 12.51 -2.37 -16.91
CA THR A 25 12.57 -2.60 -18.37
C THR A 25 13.07 -1.40 -19.17
N ARG A 26 12.92 -0.17 -18.67
CA ARG A 26 13.33 1.06 -19.36
C ARG A 26 14.41 1.80 -18.57
N PRO A 27 15.71 1.55 -18.84
CA PRO A 27 16.80 2.19 -18.10
C PRO A 27 16.84 3.72 -18.28
N GLU A 28 16.34 4.24 -19.41
CA GLU A 28 16.21 5.68 -19.68
C GLU A 28 15.35 6.41 -18.63
N MET A 29 14.35 5.73 -18.06
CA MET A 29 13.47 6.28 -17.01
C MET A 29 14.19 6.44 -15.66
N ARG A 30 15.40 5.88 -15.51
CA ARG A 30 16.22 6.01 -14.29
C ARG A 30 17.03 7.31 -14.26
N GLN A 31 16.95 8.13 -15.30
CA GLN A 31 17.53 9.47 -15.28
C GLN A 31 16.87 10.30 -14.19
N LEU A 32 17.67 11.03 -13.40
CA LEU A 32 17.20 11.80 -12.24
C LEU A 32 16.00 12.70 -12.56
N GLY A 33 15.98 13.35 -13.72
CA GLY A 33 14.90 14.25 -14.13
C GLY A 33 13.53 13.58 -14.28
N ILE A 34 13.48 12.29 -14.61
CA ILE A 34 12.24 11.52 -14.75
C ILE A 34 11.99 10.69 -13.50
N LEU A 35 13.04 10.10 -12.94
CA LEU A 35 12.98 9.24 -11.76
C LEU A 35 12.42 9.99 -10.55
N LEU A 36 12.87 11.23 -10.33
CA LEU A 36 12.50 11.99 -9.14
C LEU A 36 11.00 12.37 -9.12
N PRO A 37 10.40 12.95 -10.18
CA PRO A 37 8.96 13.22 -10.19
C PRO A 37 8.13 11.93 -10.19
N THR A 38 8.51 10.89 -10.94
CA THR A 38 7.76 9.62 -10.95
C THR A 38 7.79 8.92 -9.59
N SER A 39 8.95 8.93 -8.91
CA SER A 39 9.09 8.40 -7.55
C SER A 39 8.34 9.25 -6.54
N ALA A 40 8.28 10.58 -6.69
CA ALA A 40 7.48 11.45 -5.83
C ALA A 40 5.99 11.15 -5.93
N VAL A 41 5.48 10.93 -7.15
CA VAL A 41 4.09 10.49 -7.37
C VAL A 41 3.86 9.11 -6.73
N GLY A 42 4.79 8.17 -6.93
CA GLY A 42 4.69 6.85 -6.30
C GLY A 42 4.71 6.91 -4.77
N LEU A 43 5.52 7.79 -4.18
CA LEU A 43 5.55 8.02 -2.75
C LEU A 43 4.24 8.61 -2.25
N LEU A 44 3.66 9.58 -2.96
CA LEU A 44 2.35 10.16 -2.60
C LEU A 44 1.25 9.10 -2.62
N VAL A 45 1.19 8.28 -3.69
CA VAL A 45 0.25 7.16 -3.80
C VAL A 45 0.42 6.18 -2.64
N ASN A 46 1.67 5.86 -2.29
CA ASN A 46 1.97 4.96 -1.19
C ASN A 46 1.58 5.53 0.18
N VAL A 47 1.79 6.84 0.42
CA VAL A 47 1.40 7.50 1.66
C VAL A 47 -0.12 7.45 1.85
N ILE A 48 -0.89 7.73 0.80
CA ILE A 48 -2.36 7.64 0.86
C ILE A 48 -2.81 6.19 1.13
N LEU A 49 -2.16 5.20 0.49
CA LEU A 49 -2.42 3.78 0.75
C LEU A 49 -2.16 3.42 2.21
N MET A 50 -1.01 3.82 2.75
CA MET A 50 -0.65 3.62 4.16
C MET A 50 -1.68 4.25 5.10
N PHE A 51 -2.10 5.49 4.83
CA PHE A 51 -3.12 6.16 5.61
C PHE A 51 -4.44 5.38 5.65
N ILE A 52 -4.92 4.92 4.49
CA ILE A 52 -6.15 4.11 4.37
C ILE A 52 -6.03 2.82 5.19
N ILE A 53 -4.90 2.11 5.06
CA ILE A 53 -4.69 0.82 5.74
C ILE A 53 -4.60 1.02 7.25
N PHE A 54 -3.82 2.01 7.72
CA PHE A 54 -3.74 2.30 9.15
C PHE A 54 -5.09 2.70 9.71
N ARG A 55 -5.83 3.56 9.00
CA ARG A 55 -7.19 3.93 9.41
C ARG A 55 -8.09 2.70 9.57
N ASP A 56 -8.00 1.73 8.66
CA ASP A 56 -8.75 0.48 8.77
C ASP A 56 -8.29 -0.38 9.95
N ILE A 57 -6.99 -0.52 10.17
CA ILE A 57 -6.40 -1.26 11.31
C ILE A 57 -6.83 -0.66 12.65
N PHE A 58 -6.75 0.66 12.80
CA PHE A 58 -7.13 1.32 14.05
C PHE A 58 -8.64 1.29 14.29
N SER A 59 -9.45 1.27 13.21
CA SER A 59 -10.91 1.15 13.31
C SER A 59 -11.39 -0.28 13.57
N ARG A 60 -10.61 -1.32 13.25
CA ARG A 60 -11.01 -2.72 13.45
C ARG A 60 -10.83 -3.16 14.89
N GLN A 61 -11.76 -4.00 15.32
CA GLN A 61 -11.62 -4.84 16.51
C GLN A 61 -10.92 -6.13 16.10
N PHE A 62 -9.67 -6.29 16.54
CA PHE A 62 -8.96 -7.55 16.36
C PHE A 62 -9.30 -8.49 17.52
N PRO A 63 -9.48 -9.80 17.26
CA PRO A 63 -9.77 -10.77 18.32
C PRO A 63 -8.62 -10.90 19.33
N SER A 64 -7.39 -10.62 18.91
CA SER A 64 -6.22 -10.61 19.79
C SER A 64 -5.81 -9.18 20.17
N ARG A 65 -5.51 -8.95 21.46
CA ARG A 65 -5.00 -7.65 21.96
C ARG A 65 -3.73 -7.18 21.24
N ARG A 66 -2.94 -8.11 20.70
CA ARG A 66 -1.70 -7.83 19.94
C ARG A 66 -1.92 -7.75 18.43
N GLY A 67 -3.08 -8.14 17.90
CA GLY A 67 -3.32 -8.22 16.45
C GLY A 67 -3.14 -6.89 15.74
N ARG A 68 -3.61 -5.80 16.37
CA ARG A 68 -3.41 -4.44 15.87
C ARG A 68 -1.92 -4.09 15.76
N ALA A 69 -1.18 -4.24 16.86
CA ALA A 69 0.25 -3.92 16.90
C ALA A 69 1.07 -4.80 15.94
N PHE A 70 0.72 -6.07 15.82
CA PHE A 70 1.35 -7.00 14.87
C PHE A 70 1.18 -6.52 13.42
N TRP A 71 -0.05 -6.23 13.00
CA TRP A 71 -0.29 -5.77 11.63
C TRP A 71 0.32 -4.40 11.36
N THR A 72 0.24 -3.46 12.30
CA THR A 72 0.90 -2.16 12.17
C THR A 72 2.42 -2.32 12.02
N GLY A 73 3.07 -3.10 12.88
CA GLY A 73 4.51 -3.34 12.81
C GLY A 73 4.92 -4.08 11.54
N LEU A 74 4.17 -5.12 11.16
CA LEU A 74 4.43 -5.90 9.95
C LEU A 74 4.34 -5.04 8.69
N LEU A 75 3.35 -4.15 8.60
CA LEU A 75 3.18 -3.27 7.44
C LEU A 75 4.24 -2.17 7.34
N LEU A 76 4.75 -1.68 8.48
CA LEU A 76 5.84 -0.71 8.51
C LEU A 76 7.17 -1.32 8.09
N VAL A 77 7.44 -2.57 8.49
CA VAL A 77 8.71 -3.24 8.21
C VAL A 77 8.68 -3.95 6.84
N CYS A 78 7.53 -4.53 6.49
CA CYS A 78 7.36 -5.36 5.31
C CYS A 78 6.16 -4.86 4.50
N TRP A 79 6.41 -3.85 3.66
CA TRP A 79 5.39 -3.29 2.75
C TRP A 79 4.63 -4.35 1.92
N PRO A 80 5.24 -5.43 1.40
CA PRO A 80 4.52 -6.50 0.71
C PRO A 80 3.42 -7.17 1.53
N ALA A 81 3.46 -7.07 2.86
CA ALA A 81 2.40 -7.60 3.74
C ALA A 81 1.03 -6.93 3.49
N ILE A 82 0.98 -5.75 2.84
CA ILE A 82 -0.28 -5.12 2.41
C ILE A 82 -1.09 -6.06 1.53
N VAL A 83 -0.43 -6.76 0.60
CA VAL A 83 -1.08 -7.67 -0.35
C VAL A 83 -1.78 -8.82 0.37
N VAL A 84 -1.25 -9.23 1.53
CA VAL A 84 -1.83 -10.28 2.38
C VAL A 84 -2.88 -9.70 3.34
N TYR A 85 -2.65 -8.51 3.89
CA TYR A 85 -3.56 -7.83 4.80
C TYR A 85 -4.91 -7.49 4.14
N LEU A 86 -4.88 -6.98 2.90
CA LEU A 86 -6.09 -6.55 2.19
C LEU A 86 -7.14 -7.66 2.03
N PRO A 87 -6.83 -8.85 1.48
CA PRO A 87 -7.82 -9.93 1.36
C PRO A 87 -8.26 -10.50 2.71
N LEU A 88 -7.35 -10.58 3.69
CA LEU A 88 -7.65 -11.15 5.01
C LEU A 88 -8.52 -10.23 5.88
N TYR A 89 -8.28 -8.92 5.84
CA TYR A 89 -8.90 -7.95 6.75
C TYR A 89 -9.50 -6.75 6.02
N GLY A 90 -8.78 -6.13 5.08
CA GLY A 90 -9.25 -4.89 4.42
C GLY A 90 -10.53 -5.05 3.58
N PHE A 91 -10.66 -6.17 2.86
CA PHE A 91 -11.77 -6.43 1.93
C PHE A 91 -12.95 -7.14 2.58
N ARG A 92 -12.72 -7.89 3.67
CA ARG A 92 -13.81 -8.45 4.47
C ARG A 92 -14.68 -7.34 5.06
N ARG A 93 -15.98 -7.61 5.22
CA ARG A 93 -16.85 -6.74 6.02
C ARG A 93 -16.34 -6.68 7.46
N ARG A 94 -16.59 -5.57 8.13
CA ARG A 94 -16.22 -5.38 9.54
C ARG A 94 -17.10 -6.26 10.41
#